data_AF-A0A957L3R0-F1
#
_entry.id   AF-A0A957L3R0-F1
#
_cell.length_a   1.000
_cell.length_b   1.000
_cell.length_c   1.000
_cell.angle_alpha   90.00
_cell.angle_beta   90.00
_cell.angle_gamma   90.00
#
_symmetry.space_group_name_H-M   'P 1'
#
loop_
_entity.id
_entity.type
_entity.pdbx_description
1 polymer ?
#
loop_
_entity_poly.entity_id
_entity_poly.type
_entity_poly.pdbx_seq_one_letter_code
_entity_poly.pdbx_strand_id
1 'polypeptide(L)'
;MNLANEYLERVYAGVLGKLIGVYLGRPFEGWSYERIMAELGEINYYVHERFGVPLIVTDDDISGTFTFLRALPDYHHSPDLTPAQIGQTWLNYLIEKRTILWWGGIGNSTEHTVYLRLKQGIPAPASGSMALNGKVVA
;
A
#
# COMPACT_ATOMS: atom_id res chain seq x y z
N MET A 1 27.87 -8.97 -3.47
CA MET A 1 27.26 -8.78 -2.14
C MET A 1 26.82 -10.15 -1.66
N ASN A 2 27.35 -10.65 -0.54
CA ASN A 2 26.95 -11.95 0.00
C ASN A 2 25.79 -11.68 0.96
N LEU A 3 24.57 -12.05 0.58
CA LEU A 3 23.40 -11.92 1.46
C LEU A 3 23.50 -13.04 2.48
N ALA A 4 23.50 -12.69 3.77
CA ALA A 4 23.43 -13.69 4.83
C ALA A 4 22.15 -14.54 4.65
N ASN A 5 22.20 -15.83 4.96
CA ASN A 5 21.03 -16.72 4.86
C ASN A 5 19.80 -16.15 5.58
N GLU A 6 20.03 -15.44 6.69
CA GLU A 6 19.00 -14.75 7.47
C GLU A 6 18.29 -13.62 6.69
N TYR A 7 18.89 -13.06 5.64
CA TYR A 7 18.27 -11.97 4.87
C TYR A 7 16.96 -12.41 4.23
N LEU A 8 16.95 -13.58 3.60
CA LEU A 8 15.74 -14.12 2.97
C LEU A 8 14.65 -14.37 4.02
N GLU A 9 15.02 -14.96 5.15
CA GLU A 9 14.10 -15.24 6.25
C GLU A 9 13.51 -13.94 6.83
N ARG A 10 14.33 -12.89 6.97
CA ARG A 10 13.88 -11.58 7.45
C ARG A 10 12.95 -10.88 6.46
N VAL A 11 13.25 -10.92 5.17
CA VAL A 11 12.34 -10.39 4.13
C VAL A 11 11.03 -11.15 4.13
N TYR A 12 11.09 -12.48 4.17
CA TYR A 12 9.90 -13.33 4.23
C TYR A 12 9.06 -13.04 5.47
N ALA A 13 9.67 -12.98 6.65
CA ALA A 13 8.99 -12.67 7.90
C ALA A 13 8.35 -11.27 7.88
N GLY A 14 9.02 -10.27 7.29
CA GLY A 14 8.48 -8.93 7.12
C GLY A 14 7.24 -8.90 6.22
N VAL A 15 7.29 -9.59 5.07
CA VAL A 15 6.15 -9.71 4.16
C VAL A 15 5.00 -10.48 4.83
N LEU A 16 5.27 -11.61 5.47
CA LEU A 16 4.27 -12.40 6.17
C LEU A 16 3.61 -11.61 7.32
N GLY A 17 4.41 -10.88 8.10
CA GLY A 17 3.93 -10.01 9.16
C GLY A 17 3.01 -8.92 8.64
N LYS A 18 3.34 -8.30 7.49
CA LYS A 18 2.45 -7.34 6.82
C LYS A 18 1.11 -7.98 6.44
N LEU A 19 1.11 -9.15 5.80
CA LEU A 19 -0.12 -9.85 5.42
C LEU A 19 -1.01 -10.16 6.64
N ILE A 20 -0.40 -10.67 7.72
CA ILE A 20 -1.09 -10.94 8.99
C ILE A 20 -1.73 -9.66 9.54
N GLY A 21 -0.96 -8.57 9.60
CA GLY A 21 -1.44 -7.30 10.14
C GLY A 21 -2.61 -6.71 9.35
N VAL A 22 -2.53 -6.73 8.01
CA VAL A 22 -3.60 -6.23 7.13
C VAL A 22 -4.89 -7.02 7.36
N TYR A 23 -4.85 -8.36 7.28
CA TYR A 23 -6.04 -9.18 7.48
C TYR A 23 -6.58 -9.11 8.90
N LEU A 24 -5.72 -8.94 9.91
CA LEU A 24 -6.14 -8.77 11.29
C LEU A 24 -6.90 -7.46 11.48
N GLY A 25 -6.37 -6.36 10.94
CA GLY A 25 -6.89 -5.00 11.14
C GLY A 25 -8.17 -4.69 10.37
N ARG A 26 -8.33 -5.30 9.19
CA ARG A 26 -9.40 -4.96 8.24
C ARG A 26 -10.83 -4.95 8.83
N PRO A 27 -11.27 -5.91 9.66
CA PRO A 27 -12.64 -5.91 10.18
C PRO A 27 -13.00 -4.69 11.03
N PHE A 28 -12.01 -3.98 11.58
CA PHE A 28 -12.18 -2.81 12.45
C PHE A 28 -11.38 -1.60 11.96
N GLU A 29 -11.10 -1.55 10.65
CA GLU A 29 -10.45 -0.40 10.03
C GLU A 29 -11.29 0.89 10.27
N GLY A 30 -10.60 1.96 10.66
CA GLY A 30 -11.23 3.25 10.99
C GLY A 30 -11.90 3.32 12.36
N TRP A 31 -11.86 2.27 13.18
CA TRP A 31 -12.39 2.33 14.54
C TRP A 31 -11.45 3.09 15.48
N SER A 32 -12.03 3.78 16.48
CA SER A 32 -11.23 4.34 17.57
C SER A 32 -10.77 3.24 18.53
N TYR A 33 -9.71 3.51 19.27
CA TYR A 33 -9.23 2.63 20.31
C TYR A 33 -10.33 2.29 21.34
N GLU A 34 -11.09 3.29 21.79
CA GLU A 34 -12.17 3.12 22.78
C GLU A 34 -13.24 2.16 22.27
N ARG A 35 -13.60 2.28 20.99
CA ARG A 35 -14.58 1.40 20.36
C ARG A 35 -14.06 -0.04 20.26
N ILE A 36 -12.81 -0.23 19.84
CA ILE A 36 -12.19 -1.56 19.76
C ILE A 36 -12.18 -2.20 21.15
N MET A 37 -11.75 -1.47 22.18
CA MET A 37 -11.71 -2.01 23.53
C MET A 37 -13.10 -2.33 24.10
N ALA A 38 -14.11 -1.52 23.78
CA ALA A 38 -15.47 -1.75 24.25
C ALA A 38 -16.15 -2.95 23.57
N GLU A 39 -15.96 -3.14 22.26
CA GLU A 39 -16.67 -4.16 21.48
C GLU A 39 -15.88 -5.48 21.34
N LEU A 40 -14.55 -5.41 21.27
CA LEU A 40 -13.70 -6.56 20.99
C LEU A 40 -12.72 -6.88 22.13
N GLY A 41 -12.33 -5.87 22.92
CA GLY A 41 -11.27 -5.99 23.92
C GLY A 41 -9.89 -6.12 23.29
N GLU A 42 -8.95 -6.72 24.02
CA GLU A 42 -7.62 -7.00 23.49
C GLU A 42 -7.67 -8.06 22.37
N ILE A 43 -7.09 -7.74 21.22
CA ILE A 43 -7.12 -8.58 20.03
C ILE A 43 -5.97 -9.58 20.07
N ASN A 44 -6.29 -10.83 20.39
CA ASN A 44 -5.34 -11.95 20.42
C ASN A 44 -5.65 -13.03 19.35
N TYR A 45 -6.63 -12.78 18.48
CA TYR A 45 -7.12 -13.68 17.43
C TYR A 45 -7.84 -12.89 16.32
N TYR A 46 -8.08 -13.52 15.17
CA TYR A 46 -8.86 -12.91 14.10
C TYR A 46 -10.35 -12.83 14.45
N VAL A 47 -10.94 -11.65 14.28
CA VAL A 47 -12.35 -11.37 14.64
C VAL A 47 -13.31 -11.31 13.44
N HIS A 48 -12.82 -11.56 12.22
CA HIS A 48 -13.58 -11.46 10.97
C HIS A 48 -14.93 -12.21 11.00
N GLU A 49 -14.99 -13.39 11.61
CA GLU A 49 -16.22 -14.18 11.73
C GLU A 49 -17.32 -13.47 12.54
N ARG A 50 -16.96 -12.67 13.55
CA ARG A 50 -17.93 -11.90 14.36
C ARG A 50 -18.69 -10.87 13.54
N PHE A 51 -18.07 -10.38 12.48
CA PHE A 51 -18.65 -9.39 11.57
C PHE A 51 -19.17 -10.04 10.28
N GLY A 52 -19.07 -11.37 10.14
CA GLY A 52 -19.47 -12.08 8.92
C GLY A 52 -18.68 -11.67 7.68
N VAL A 53 -17.44 -11.17 7.84
CA VAL A 53 -16.58 -10.76 6.72
C VAL A 53 -15.53 -11.83 6.43
N PRO A 54 -15.11 -12.02 5.17
CA PRO A 54 -14.04 -12.95 4.83
C PRO A 54 -12.69 -12.51 5.41
N LEU A 55 -11.88 -13.48 5.83
CA LEU A 55 -10.51 -13.22 6.31
C LEU A 55 -9.58 -12.78 5.17
N ILE A 56 -9.64 -13.48 4.03
CA ILE A 56 -8.75 -13.25 2.89
C ILE A 56 -9.52 -12.54 1.78
N VAL A 57 -8.95 -11.44 1.34
CA VAL A 57 -9.59 -10.44 0.49
C VAL A 57 -8.51 -9.66 -0.24
N THR A 58 -8.88 -9.10 -1.38
CA THR A 58 -8.00 -8.16 -2.07
C THR A 58 -7.89 -6.87 -1.25
N ASP A 59 -6.67 -6.35 -1.19
CA ASP A 59 -6.31 -5.24 -0.33
C ASP A 59 -5.18 -4.42 -0.98
N ASP A 60 -5.25 -3.10 -0.85
CA ASP A 60 -4.34 -2.18 -1.54
C ASP A 60 -2.95 -2.21 -0.93
N ASP A 61 -2.87 -2.37 0.40
CA ASP A 61 -1.62 -2.55 1.13
C ASP A 61 -0.84 -3.78 0.66
N ILE A 62 -1.54 -4.88 0.39
CA ILE A 62 -0.95 -6.13 -0.06
C ILE A 62 -0.56 -6.03 -1.54
N SER A 63 -1.53 -5.66 -2.38
CA SER A 63 -1.35 -5.62 -3.83
C SER A 63 -0.29 -4.60 -4.25
N GLY A 64 -0.25 -3.45 -3.57
CA GLY A 64 0.74 -2.40 -3.78
C GLY A 64 2.14 -2.85 -3.42
N THR A 65 2.31 -3.57 -2.30
CA THR A 65 3.62 -4.08 -1.84
C THR A 65 4.35 -4.86 -2.92
N PHE A 66 3.64 -5.71 -3.67
CA PHE A 66 4.26 -6.51 -4.73
C PHE A 66 4.30 -5.80 -6.08
N THR A 67 3.30 -4.96 -6.39
CA THR A 67 3.23 -4.31 -7.70
C THR A 67 4.20 -3.14 -7.81
N PHE A 68 4.36 -2.32 -6.77
CA PHE A 68 5.21 -1.13 -6.86
C PHE A 68 6.69 -1.48 -7.06
N LEU A 69 7.12 -2.64 -6.57
CA LEU A 69 8.47 -3.17 -6.79
C LEU A 69 8.75 -3.56 -8.24
N ARG A 70 7.74 -3.67 -9.12
CA ARG A 70 7.92 -3.95 -10.55
C ARG A 70 8.78 -2.92 -11.26
N ALA A 71 8.89 -1.70 -10.73
CA ALA A 71 9.80 -0.69 -11.25
C ALA A 71 11.26 -1.16 -11.25
N LEU A 72 11.67 -2.00 -10.29
CA LEU A 72 13.04 -2.51 -10.22
C LEU A 72 13.39 -3.33 -11.48
N PRO A 73 12.72 -4.47 -11.79
CA PRO A 73 13.05 -5.24 -13.00
C PRO A 73 12.74 -4.48 -14.30
N ASP A 74 11.68 -3.66 -14.34
CA ASP A 74 11.30 -2.92 -15.55
C ASP A 74 12.37 -1.88 -15.96
N TYR A 75 13.18 -1.42 -14.99
CA TYR A 75 14.34 -0.56 -15.21
C TYR A 75 15.66 -1.26 -14.86
N HIS A 76 15.74 -2.57 -15.16
CA HIS A 76 16.95 -3.39 -15.14
C HIS A 76 17.68 -3.45 -13.80
N HIS A 77 16.95 -3.31 -12.69
CA HIS A 77 17.50 -3.24 -11.33
C HIS A 77 18.59 -2.16 -11.19
N SER A 78 18.50 -1.08 -11.97
CA SER A 78 19.44 0.02 -11.90
C SER A 78 19.42 0.67 -10.51
N PRO A 79 20.58 0.90 -9.87
CA PRO A 79 20.64 1.66 -8.64
C PRO A 79 20.23 3.14 -8.82
N ASP A 80 20.23 3.63 -10.06
CA ASP A 80 19.83 4.99 -10.43
C ASP A 80 18.33 5.13 -10.74
N LEU A 81 17.51 4.18 -10.26
CA LEU A 81 16.05 4.21 -10.45
C LEU A 81 15.45 5.53 -9.94
N THR A 82 14.77 6.25 -10.83
CA THR A 82 14.20 7.57 -10.53
C THR A 82 12.74 7.47 -10.04
N PRO A 83 12.25 8.43 -9.25
CA PRO A 83 10.83 8.51 -8.91
C PRO A 83 9.92 8.58 -10.14
N ALA A 84 10.33 9.31 -11.19
CA ALA A 84 9.58 9.43 -12.43
C ALA A 84 9.36 8.06 -13.10
N GLN A 85 10.39 7.22 -13.11
CA GLN A 85 10.31 5.84 -13.60
C GLN A 85 9.34 4.99 -12.76
N ILE A 86 9.38 5.11 -11.43
CA ILE A 86 8.40 4.44 -10.56
C ILE A 86 6.96 4.89 -10.89
N GLY A 87 6.75 6.20 -11.05
CA GLY A 87 5.46 6.74 -11.47
C GLY A 87 5.00 6.24 -12.85
N GLN A 88 5.92 6.04 -13.79
CA GLN A 88 5.61 5.47 -15.09
C GLN A 88 5.24 3.98 -14.98
N THR A 89 5.93 3.21 -14.13
CA THR A 89 5.51 1.84 -13.81
C THR A 89 4.10 1.84 -13.24
N TRP A 90 3.75 2.78 -12.36
CA TRP A 90 2.38 2.87 -11.85
C TRP A 90 1.36 3.07 -12.98
N LEU A 91 1.62 3.97 -13.92
CA LEU A 91 0.74 4.19 -15.08
C LEU A 91 0.60 2.96 -15.97
N ASN A 92 1.60 2.08 -16.00
CA ASN A 92 1.59 0.86 -16.81
C ASN A 92 0.82 -0.30 -16.16
N TYR A 93 0.88 -0.45 -14.83
CA TYR A 93 0.30 -1.60 -14.13
C TYR A 93 -1.05 -1.32 -13.47
N LEU A 94 -1.34 -0.07 -13.11
CA LEU A 94 -2.57 0.28 -12.39
C LEU A 94 -3.68 0.58 -13.38
N ILE A 95 -4.79 -0.14 -13.23
CA ILE A 95 -6.05 0.13 -13.92
C ILE A 95 -6.92 0.99 -13.00
N GLU A 96 -7.19 2.22 -13.45
CA GLU A 96 -8.00 3.18 -12.72
C GLU A 96 -9.32 2.58 -12.24
N LYS A 97 -9.63 2.76 -10.95
CA LYS A 97 -10.85 2.28 -10.27
C LYS A 97 -11.06 0.77 -10.31
N ARG A 98 -10.01 -0.02 -10.57
CA ARG A 98 -10.10 -1.49 -10.60
C ARG A 98 -9.04 -2.20 -9.77
N THR A 99 -7.81 -1.72 -9.80
CA THR A 99 -6.69 -2.48 -9.22
C THR A 99 -5.95 -1.67 -8.16
N ILE A 100 -5.43 -2.38 -7.16
CA ILE A 100 -4.47 -1.90 -6.19
C ILE A 100 -5.03 -0.79 -5.32
N LEU A 101 -5.05 0.47 -5.75
CA LEU A 101 -5.26 1.63 -4.85
C LEU A 101 -6.63 1.62 -4.14
N TRP A 102 -6.66 2.18 -2.92
CA TRP A 102 -7.90 2.73 -2.38
C TRP A 102 -8.33 3.95 -3.19
N TRP A 103 -9.38 3.81 -4.01
CA TRP A 103 -9.86 4.84 -4.92
C TRP A 103 -10.69 5.95 -4.23
N GLY A 104 -10.26 6.42 -3.05
CA GLY A 104 -10.98 7.36 -2.17
C GLY A 104 -11.12 8.80 -2.68
N GLY A 105 -10.35 9.19 -3.69
CA GLY A 105 -10.50 10.45 -4.42
C GLY A 105 -9.36 11.43 -4.17
N ILE A 106 -9.34 12.50 -4.97
CA ILE A 106 -8.32 13.55 -4.87
C ILE A 106 -8.42 14.26 -3.52
N GLY A 107 -7.29 14.43 -2.83
CA GLY A 107 -7.24 15.09 -1.52
C GLY A 107 -7.67 14.24 -0.32
N ASN A 108 -8.09 12.98 -0.55
CA ASN A 108 -8.44 12.03 0.51
C ASN A 108 -7.50 10.81 0.51
N SER A 109 -7.31 10.19 -0.66
CA SER A 109 -6.34 9.11 -0.84
C SER A 109 -5.06 9.70 -1.43
N THR A 110 -3.94 9.46 -0.76
CA THR A 110 -2.61 9.87 -1.21
C THR A 110 -2.32 9.25 -2.57
N GLU A 111 -2.39 7.92 -2.69
CA GLU A 111 -2.01 7.19 -3.90
C GLU A 111 -2.94 7.51 -5.06
N HIS A 112 -4.26 7.62 -4.83
CA HIS A 112 -5.20 8.00 -5.88
C HIS A 112 -4.91 9.43 -6.37
N THR A 113 -4.60 10.35 -5.45
CA THR A 113 -4.20 11.72 -5.81
C THR A 113 -2.94 11.73 -6.66
N VAL A 114 -1.91 10.97 -6.28
CA VAL A 114 -0.67 10.83 -7.05
C VAL A 114 -0.94 10.24 -8.43
N TYR A 115 -1.73 9.16 -8.52
CA TYR A 115 -2.06 8.50 -9.77
C TYR A 115 -2.76 9.42 -10.77
N LEU A 116 -3.77 10.19 -10.32
CA LEU A 116 -4.46 11.13 -11.21
C LEU A 116 -3.54 12.25 -11.70
N ARG A 117 -2.59 12.71 -10.87
CA ARG A 117 -1.60 13.71 -11.27
C ARG A 117 -0.59 13.17 -12.27
N LEU A 118 -0.11 11.93 -12.06
CA LEU A 118 0.71 11.23 -13.04
C LEU A 118 -0.02 11.13 -14.40
N LYS A 119 -1.31 10.77 -14.40
CA LYS A 119 -2.13 10.74 -15.62
C LYS A 119 -2.30 12.10 -16.29
N GLN A 120 -2.26 13.18 -15.51
CA GLN A 120 -2.31 14.57 -16.01
C GLN A 120 -0.94 15.09 -16.48
N GLY A 121 0.10 14.25 -16.48
CA GLY A 121 1.43 14.59 -16.96
C GLY A 121 2.33 15.24 -15.91
N ILE A 122 1.96 15.24 -14.64
CA ILE A 122 2.84 15.69 -13.55
C ILE A 122 3.73 14.52 -13.14
N PRO A 123 5.05 14.55 -13.39
CA PRO A 123 5.93 13.42 -13.08
C PRO A 123 6.13 13.27 -11.57
N ALA A 124 6.45 12.06 -11.13
CA ALA A 124 7.00 11.85 -9.80
C ALA A 124 8.43 12.44 -9.72
N PRO A 125 8.84 13.01 -8.57
CA PRO A 125 8.13 13.01 -7.30
C PRO A 125 7.11 14.17 -7.15
N ALA A 126 7.02 15.10 -8.11
CA ALA A 126 6.16 16.28 -8.00
C ALA A 126 4.67 15.92 -7.82
N SER A 127 4.18 14.86 -8.48
CA SER A 127 2.81 14.35 -8.33
C SER A 127 2.45 13.97 -6.90
N GLY A 128 3.42 13.45 -6.13
CA GLY A 128 3.27 13.11 -4.71
C GLY A 128 3.71 14.19 -3.72
N SER A 129 4.36 15.25 -4.19
CA SER A 129 5.00 16.22 -3.30
C SER A 129 4.04 16.99 -2.40
N MET A 130 4.48 17.31 -1.18
CA MET A 130 3.77 18.21 -0.25
C MET A 130 3.53 19.59 -0.83
N ALA A 131 4.45 20.11 -1.65
CA ALA A 131 4.28 21.40 -2.33
C ALA A 131 3.00 21.44 -3.18
N LEU A 132 2.64 20.31 -3.79
CA LEU A 132 1.48 20.22 -4.68
C LEU A 132 0.24 19.65 -3.97
N ASN A 133 0.41 18.72 -3.03
CA ASN A 133 -0.68 18.02 -2.30
C ASN A 133 -1.10 18.67 -0.98
N GLY A 134 -0.26 19.54 -0.41
CA GLY A 134 -0.40 19.98 0.96
C GLY A 134 -0.01 18.90 1.99
N LYS A 135 0.11 19.31 3.25
CA LYS A 135 0.63 18.47 4.34
C LYS A 135 -0.27 17.29 4.70
N VAL A 136 -1.58 17.40 4.47
CA VAL A 136 -2.54 16.38 4.90
C VAL A 136 -2.50 15.14 4.00
N VAL A 137 -2.14 15.31 2.73
CA VAL A 137 -2.25 14.27 1.70
C VAL A 137 -0.89 13.73 1.26
N ALA A 138 0.19 14.51 1.44
CA ALA A 138 1.54 14.14 1.02
C ALA A 138 2.30 13.30 2.04
#